data_AF-A0A7W9HH87-F1
#
_entry.id   AF-A0A7W9HH87-F1
#
_cell.length_a   1.000
_cell.length_b   1.000
_cell.length_c   1.000
_cell.angle_alpha   90.00
_cell.angle_beta   90.00
_cell.angle_gamma   90.00
#
_symmetry.space_group_name_H-M   'P 1'
#
loop_
_entity.id
_entity.type
_entity.pdbx_description
1 polymer ?
#
loop_
_entity_poly.entity_id
_entity_poly.type
_entity_poly.pdbx_seq_one_letter_code
_entity_poly.pdbx_strand_id
1 'polypeptide(L)'
;MLRLPFAVHDEVRAEFERRWSRARPSLLGFLAPPVVSLVVALVAPWSGAALLGWPVLVIGVAVPVWFLVRKVYLHRTSWWAGVVMYGGVVQALGVGFLTARPLLVVPTVVAAAIGVLLVVRAKAVLLDEVGCAIAGTTLGVRSASRQVRSPTGHLVPAHAVFDGEWLRWHVSTGSSHPDTFGGELPMAEIIDVWVAEASGEPGGPVVVVRTHERTVELVVGHPHDFATVLDRRVRLLGQPGWS
;
A
#
# COMPACT_ATOMS: atom_id res chain seq x y z
N MET A 1 -16.69 4.30 21.39
CA MET A 1 -15.26 4.24 21.03
C MET A 1 -15.08 3.31 19.84
N LEU A 2 -14.51 3.82 18.75
CA LEU A 2 -14.18 3.03 17.56
C LEU A 2 -12.89 2.25 17.86
N ARG A 3 -12.94 0.91 17.81
CA ARG A 3 -11.74 0.09 18.02
C ARG A 3 -10.86 0.20 16.77
N LEU A 4 -9.75 0.91 16.87
CA LEU A 4 -8.78 1.07 15.79
C LEU A 4 -8.11 -0.29 15.50
N PRO A 5 -7.89 -0.67 14.24
CA PRO A 5 -7.32 -1.98 13.92
C PRO A 5 -5.80 -2.08 14.17
N PHE A 6 -5.17 -1.03 14.69
CA PHE A 6 -3.74 -0.90 14.99
C PHE A 6 -3.50 0.11 16.12
N ALA A 7 -2.31 0.08 16.71
CA ALA A 7 -1.90 1.01 17.75
C ALA A 7 -1.72 2.43 17.20
N VAL A 8 -2.28 3.42 17.90
CA VAL A 8 -2.20 4.84 17.58
C VAL A 8 -1.87 5.60 18.85
N HIS A 9 -0.89 6.50 18.78
CA HIS A 9 -0.49 7.31 19.91
C HIS A 9 -1.57 8.28 20.34
N ASP A 10 -1.68 8.53 21.65
CA ASP A 10 -2.74 9.33 22.24
C ASP A 10 -2.76 10.77 21.70
N GLU A 11 -1.58 11.36 21.41
CA GLU A 11 -1.47 12.70 20.84
C GLU A 11 -2.09 12.84 19.45
N VAL A 12 -2.07 11.77 18.64
CA VAL A 12 -2.66 11.78 17.28
C VAL A 12 -3.96 11.00 17.19
N ARG A 13 -4.39 10.33 18.28
CA ARG A 13 -5.56 9.45 18.28
C ARG A 13 -6.82 10.19 17.86
N ALA A 14 -7.06 11.39 18.38
CA ALA A 14 -8.24 12.17 18.05
C ALA A 14 -8.30 12.56 16.56
N GLU A 15 -7.16 12.99 15.99
CA GLU A 15 -7.07 13.31 14.57
C GLU A 15 -7.18 12.06 13.69
N PHE A 16 -6.57 10.96 14.12
CA PHE A 16 -6.67 9.68 13.42
C PHE A 16 -8.12 9.16 13.42
N GLU A 17 -8.80 9.17 14.57
CA GLU A 17 -10.21 8.76 14.67
C GLU A 17 -11.11 9.61 13.75
N ARG A 18 -10.82 10.91 13.63
CA ARG A 18 -11.53 11.83 12.71
C ARG A 18 -11.24 11.53 11.24
N ARG A 19 -10.02 11.12 10.88
CA ARG A 19 -9.68 10.69 9.52
C ARG A 19 -10.28 9.33 9.21
N TRP A 20 -10.20 8.40 10.14
CA TRP A 20 -10.75 7.05 10.04
C TRP A 20 -12.28 7.07 9.90
N SER A 21 -12.99 7.89 10.67
CA SER A 21 -14.45 8.01 10.54
C SER A 21 -14.87 8.51 9.16
N ARG A 22 -14.09 9.42 8.55
CA ARG A 22 -14.32 9.92 7.18
C ARG A 22 -13.94 8.91 6.09
N ALA A 23 -12.89 8.12 6.30
CA ALA A 23 -12.39 7.18 5.30
C ALA A 23 -13.06 5.80 5.33
N ARG A 24 -13.51 5.35 6.51
CA ARG A 24 -14.18 4.06 6.70
C ARG A 24 -15.34 3.80 5.73
N PRO A 25 -16.29 4.73 5.47
CA PRO A 25 -17.34 4.48 4.47
C PRO A 25 -16.76 4.29 3.07
N SER A 26 -15.69 5.01 2.74
CA SER A 26 -15.01 4.90 1.43
C SER A 26 -14.26 3.57 1.26
N LEU A 27 -13.88 2.89 2.34
CA LEU A 27 -13.34 1.52 2.27
C LEU A 27 -14.37 0.50 1.76
N LEU A 28 -15.67 0.82 1.77
CA LEU A 28 -16.69 -0.01 1.11
C LEU A 28 -16.48 -0.11 -0.41
N GLY A 29 -15.65 0.76 -1.00
CA GLY A 29 -15.24 0.65 -2.39
C GLY A 29 -14.54 -0.67 -2.73
N PHE A 30 -13.94 -1.37 -1.75
CA PHE A 30 -13.42 -2.74 -1.96
C PHE A 30 -14.53 -3.78 -2.19
N LEU A 31 -15.73 -3.54 -1.68
CA LEU A 31 -16.87 -4.45 -1.74
C LEU A 31 -17.89 -4.07 -2.81
N ALA A 32 -17.86 -2.84 -3.31
CA ALA A 32 -18.79 -2.38 -4.35
C ALA A 32 -18.79 -3.29 -5.60
N PRO A 33 -17.64 -3.66 -6.20
CA PRO A 33 -17.64 -4.57 -7.34
C PRO A 33 -18.14 -5.98 -6.99
N PRO A 34 -17.62 -6.65 -5.93
CA PRO A 34 -18.12 -7.97 -5.52
C PRO A 34 -19.63 -8.04 -5.30
N VAL A 35 -20.21 -7.05 -4.61
CA VAL A 35 -21.65 -7.02 -4.34
C VAL A 35 -22.44 -6.87 -5.62
N VAL A 36 -22.04 -5.96 -6.51
CA VAL A 36 -22.74 -5.74 -7.78
C VAL A 36 -22.63 -6.95 -8.68
N SER A 37 -21.45 -7.57 -8.80
CA SER A 37 -21.27 -8.76 -9.62
C SER A 37 -22.04 -9.97 -9.10
N LEU A 38 -22.15 -10.12 -7.78
CA LEU A 38 -22.99 -11.16 -7.18
C LEU A 38 -24.47 -10.92 -7.49
N VAL A 39 -24.96 -9.68 -7.35
CA VAL A 39 -26.35 -9.33 -7.71
C VAL A 39 -26.63 -9.61 -9.19
N VAL A 40 -25.73 -9.21 -10.09
CA VAL A 40 -25.87 -9.47 -11.53
C VAL A 40 -25.89 -10.98 -11.80
N ALA A 41 -24.98 -11.75 -11.18
CA ALA A 41 -24.94 -13.20 -11.35
C ALA A 41 -26.20 -13.91 -10.86
N LEU A 42 -26.84 -13.41 -9.79
CA LEU A 42 -28.06 -14.00 -9.24
C LEU A 42 -29.33 -13.65 -10.03
N VAL A 43 -29.40 -12.45 -10.62
CA VAL A 43 -30.61 -11.95 -11.30
C VAL A 43 -30.60 -12.26 -12.80
N ALA A 44 -29.42 -12.45 -13.39
CA ALA A 44 -29.30 -12.67 -14.83
C ALA A 44 -29.67 -14.11 -15.23
N PRO A 45 -30.29 -14.30 -16.41
CA PRO A 45 -30.45 -15.64 -16.99
C PRO A 45 -29.07 -16.21 -17.35
N TRP A 46 -28.81 -17.44 -16.90
CA TRP A 46 -27.52 -18.09 -17.11
C TRP A 46 -27.44 -18.72 -18.50
N SER A 47 -26.26 -18.63 -19.11
CA SER A 47 -25.93 -19.34 -20.33
C SER A 47 -25.38 -20.74 -20.01
N GLY A 48 -25.35 -21.64 -21.01
CA GLY A 48 -24.74 -22.97 -20.87
C GLY A 48 -23.24 -22.97 -20.54
N ALA A 49 -22.56 -21.82 -20.64
CA ALA A 49 -21.15 -21.63 -20.26
C ALA A 49 -20.95 -21.32 -18.76
N ALA A 50 -22.00 -21.44 -17.94
CA ALA A 50 -21.97 -21.09 -16.52
C ALA A 50 -20.85 -21.79 -15.70
N LEU A 51 -20.43 -22.99 -16.12
CA LEU A 51 -19.40 -23.78 -15.44
C LEU A 51 -18.03 -23.09 -15.40
N LEU A 52 -17.68 -22.27 -16.40
CA LEU A 52 -16.42 -21.51 -16.41
C LEU A 52 -16.57 -20.13 -15.76
N GLY A 53 -17.74 -19.52 -15.86
CA GLY A 53 -17.98 -18.19 -15.31
C GLY A 53 -18.04 -18.15 -13.78
N TRP A 54 -18.55 -19.21 -13.13
CA TRP A 54 -18.60 -19.31 -11.67
C TRP A 54 -17.22 -19.29 -11.01
N PRO A 55 -16.25 -20.15 -11.38
CA PRO A 55 -14.89 -20.10 -10.83
C PRO A 55 -14.21 -18.74 -11.01
N VAL A 56 -14.34 -18.13 -12.20
CA VAL A 56 -13.77 -16.81 -12.48
C VAL A 56 -14.38 -15.74 -11.56
N LEU A 57 -15.71 -15.74 -11.41
CA LEU A 57 -16.40 -14.82 -10.52
C LEU A 57 -15.99 -15.02 -9.05
N VAL A 58 -15.89 -16.26 -8.60
CA VAL A 58 -15.44 -16.59 -7.24
C VAL A 58 -14.03 -16.07 -6.97
N ILE A 59 -13.09 -16.26 -7.90
CA ILE A 59 -11.72 -15.71 -7.77
C ILE A 59 -11.77 -14.18 -7.71
N GLY A 60 -12.52 -13.56 -8.62
CA GLY A 60 -12.67 -12.10 -8.67
C GLY A 60 -13.27 -11.49 -7.40
N VAL A 61 -14.16 -12.20 -6.71
CA VAL A 61 -14.77 -11.79 -5.43
C VAL A 61 -13.86 -12.11 -4.25
N ALA A 62 -13.25 -13.30 -4.21
CA ALA A 62 -12.48 -13.78 -3.08
C ALA A 62 -11.24 -12.91 -2.82
N VAL A 63 -10.53 -12.47 -3.87
CA VAL A 63 -9.32 -11.64 -3.74
C VAL A 63 -9.56 -10.32 -2.99
N PRO A 64 -10.49 -9.43 -3.40
CA PRO A 64 -10.75 -8.18 -2.68
C PRO A 64 -11.35 -8.40 -1.29
N VAL A 65 -12.19 -9.43 -1.11
CA VAL A 65 -12.73 -9.78 0.22
C VAL A 65 -11.62 -10.25 1.16
N TRP A 66 -10.75 -11.14 0.69
CA TRP A 66 -9.59 -11.61 1.44
C TRP A 66 -8.65 -10.45 1.80
N PHE A 67 -8.39 -9.55 0.85
CA PHE A 67 -7.55 -8.35 1.07
C PHE A 67 -8.10 -7.47 2.20
N LEU A 68 -9.43 -7.32 2.29
CA LEU A 68 -10.13 -6.59 3.34
C LEU A 68 -10.11 -7.34 4.68
N VAL A 69 -10.52 -8.61 4.69
CA VAL A 69 -10.65 -9.45 5.89
C VAL A 69 -9.29 -9.69 6.56
N ARG A 70 -8.26 -9.98 5.79
CA ARG A 70 -6.87 -10.12 6.28
C ARG A 70 -6.21 -8.79 6.60
N LYS A 71 -6.91 -7.66 6.40
CA LYS A 71 -6.38 -6.31 6.62
C LYS A 71 -5.07 -6.04 5.86
N VAL A 72 -4.88 -6.67 4.71
CA VAL A 72 -3.68 -6.47 3.86
C VAL A 72 -3.63 -5.03 3.35
N TYR A 73 -4.80 -4.39 3.22
CA TYR A 73 -4.92 -2.97 2.92
C TYR A 73 -4.11 -2.08 3.88
N LEU A 74 -3.91 -2.49 5.13
CA LEU A 74 -3.09 -1.73 6.07
C LEU A 74 -1.59 -1.74 5.73
N HIS A 75 -1.10 -2.81 5.10
CA HIS A 75 0.33 -3.04 4.84
C HIS A 75 0.74 -2.79 3.38
N ARG A 76 -0.23 -2.82 2.46
CA ARG A 76 0.00 -2.68 1.01
C ARG A 76 -0.85 -1.56 0.44
N THR A 77 -0.65 -0.34 0.93
CA THR A 77 -1.41 0.86 0.53
C THR A 77 -1.29 1.21 -0.96
N SER A 78 -0.19 0.84 -1.61
CA SER A 78 -0.02 1.01 -3.06
C SER A 78 -0.87 0.05 -3.89
N TRP A 79 -1.36 -1.05 -3.32
CA TRP A 79 -2.11 -2.09 -4.03
C TRP A 79 -3.61 -1.86 -4.04
N TRP A 80 -4.11 -0.88 -3.29
CA TRP A 80 -5.53 -0.63 -3.07
C TRP A 80 -6.33 -0.51 -4.37
N ALA A 81 -5.95 0.44 -5.23
CA ALA A 81 -6.60 0.64 -6.52
C ALA A 81 -6.42 -0.57 -7.45
N GLY A 82 -5.22 -1.18 -7.45
CA GLY A 82 -4.93 -2.37 -8.24
C GLY A 82 -5.84 -3.54 -7.90
N VAL A 83 -5.99 -3.86 -6.61
CA VAL A 83 -6.84 -4.98 -6.15
C VAL A 83 -8.30 -4.79 -6.59
N VAL A 84 -8.84 -3.58 -6.46
CA VAL A 84 -10.22 -3.28 -6.90
C VAL A 84 -10.35 -3.36 -8.42
N MET A 85 -9.37 -2.81 -9.16
CA MET A 85 -9.39 -2.79 -10.62
C MET A 85 -9.25 -4.20 -11.20
N TYR A 86 -8.21 -4.95 -10.81
CA TYR A 86 -8.00 -6.32 -11.28
C TYR A 86 -9.14 -7.23 -10.83
N GLY A 87 -9.61 -7.10 -9.59
CA GLY A 87 -10.78 -7.84 -9.11
C GLY A 87 -12.03 -7.54 -9.94
N GLY A 88 -12.29 -6.26 -10.22
CA GLY A 88 -13.41 -5.82 -11.07
C GLY A 88 -13.33 -6.33 -12.50
N VAL A 89 -12.15 -6.37 -13.11
CA VAL A 89 -11.93 -6.95 -14.45
C VAL A 89 -12.23 -8.45 -14.43
N VAL A 90 -11.71 -9.19 -13.44
CA VAL A 90 -11.96 -10.63 -13.31
C VAL A 90 -13.46 -10.90 -13.08
N GLN A 91 -14.13 -10.11 -12.25
CA GLN A 91 -15.57 -10.20 -12.03
C GLN A 91 -16.37 -9.91 -13.30
N ALA A 92 -15.99 -8.87 -14.06
CA ALA A 92 -16.60 -8.51 -15.33
C ALA A 92 -16.50 -9.66 -16.35
N LEU A 93 -15.32 -10.29 -16.44
CA LEU A 93 -15.12 -11.49 -17.25
C LEU A 93 -16.00 -12.66 -16.77
N GLY A 94 -16.05 -12.91 -15.46
CA GLY A 94 -16.91 -13.95 -14.87
C GLY A 94 -18.38 -13.76 -15.20
N VAL A 95 -18.90 -12.54 -15.07
CA VAL A 95 -20.27 -12.16 -15.46
C VAL A 95 -20.51 -12.32 -16.96
N GLY A 96 -19.54 -11.93 -17.79
CA GLY A 96 -19.58 -12.12 -19.23
C GLY A 96 -19.72 -13.58 -19.62
N PHE A 97 -18.92 -14.47 -19.01
CA PHE A 97 -18.99 -15.92 -19.23
C PHE A 97 -20.29 -16.53 -18.68
N LEU A 98 -20.76 -16.09 -17.52
CA LEU A 98 -22.01 -16.60 -16.93
C LEU A 98 -23.22 -16.29 -17.81
N THR A 99 -23.30 -15.07 -18.33
CA THR A 99 -24.53 -14.54 -18.96
C THR A 99 -24.49 -14.54 -20.49
N ALA A 100 -23.30 -14.61 -21.10
CA ALA A 100 -23.08 -14.36 -22.53
C ALA A 100 -23.67 -13.03 -23.04
N ARG A 101 -23.89 -12.06 -22.13
CA ARG A 101 -24.52 -10.76 -22.43
C ARG A 101 -23.58 -9.62 -22.03
N PRO A 102 -22.93 -8.92 -22.97
CA PRO A 102 -21.96 -7.88 -22.66
C PRO A 102 -22.59 -6.69 -21.90
N LEU A 103 -23.88 -6.42 -22.11
CA LEU A 103 -24.60 -5.37 -21.39
C LEU A 103 -24.65 -5.59 -19.87
N LEU A 104 -24.65 -6.85 -19.42
CA LEU A 104 -24.67 -7.19 -17.99
C LEU A 104 -23.31 -7.03 -17.32
N VAL A 105 -22.24 -6.82 -18.09
CA VAL A 105 -20.91 -6.54 -17.58
C VAL A 105 -20.78 -5.07 -17.13
N VAL A 106 -21.54 -4.16 -17.75
CA VAL A 106 -21.47 -2.71 -17.52
C VAL A 106 -21.64 -2.33 -16.04
N PRO A 107 -22.64 -2.83 -15.29
CA PRO A 107 -22.77 -2.51 -13.87
C PRO A 107 -21.54 -2.89 -13.05
N THR A 108 -20.89 -4.02 -13.35
CA THR A 108 -19.67 -4.47 -12.67
C THR A 108 -18.50 -3.53 -12.96
N VAL A 109 -18.36 -3.08 -14.22
CA VAL A 109 -17.31 -2.12 -14.61
C VAL A 109 -17.52 -0.77 -13.95
N VAL A 110 -18.76 -0.28 -13.92
CA VAL A 110 -19.11 0.98 -13.23
C VAL A 110 -18.84 0.85 -11.72
N ALA A 111 -19.21 -0.27 -11.11
CA ALA A 111 -18.93 -0.54 -9.70
C ALA A 111 -17.41 -0.59 -9.41
N ALA A 112 -16.61 -1.16 -10.32
CA ALA A 112 -15.14 -1.15 -10.24
C ALA A 112 -14.57 0.26 -10.29
N ALA A 113 -15.04 1.09 -11.23
CA ALA A 113 -14.61 2.48 -11.33
C ALA A 113 -14.97 3.28 -10.06
N ILE A 114 -16.20 3.16 -9.58
CA ILE A 114 -16.64 3.80 -8.32
C ILE A 114 -15.82 3.26 -7.14
N GLY A 115 -15.60 1.95 -7.07
CA GLY A 115 -14.80 1.32 -6.03
C GLY A 115 -13.37 1.86 -5.99
N VAL A 116 -12.72 2.00 -7.15
CA VAL A 116 -11.38 2.59 -7.26
C VAL A 116 -11.40 4.04 -6.77
N LEU A 117 -12.36 4.86 -7.20
CA LEU A 117 -12.47 6.25 -6.76
C LEU A 117 -12.66 6.36 -5.24
N LEU A 118 -13.53 5.54 -4.65
CA LEU A 118 -13.76 5.50 -3.21
C LEU A 118 -12.50 5.08 -2.46
N VAL A 119 -11.80 4.06 -2.94
CA VAL A 119 -10.58 3.55 -2.31
C VAL A 119 -9.42 4.53 -2.44
N VAL A 120 -9.28 5.24 -3.57
CA VAL A 120 -8.32 6.34 -3.77
C VAL A 120 -8.64 7.50 -2.83
N ARG A 121 -9.92 7.87 -2.68
CA ARG A 121 -10.35 8.89 -1.73
C ARG A 121 -10.08 8.48 -0.28
N ALA A 122 -10.36 7.22 0.06
CA ALA A 122 -10.04 6.67 1.38
C ALA A 122 -8.54 6.75 1.65
N LYS A 123 -7.73 6.39 0.64
CA LYS A 123 -6.27 6.50 0.70
C LYS A 123 -5.81 7.94 0.93
N ALA A 124 -6.37 8.91 0.21
CA ALA A 124 -6.03 10.33 0.36
C ALA A 124 -6.46 10.93 1.72
N VAL A 125 -7.52 10.40 2.35
CA VAL A 125 -7.95 10.83 3.68
C VAL A 125 -7.13 10.18 4.80
N LEU A 126 -6.67 8.93 4.59
CA LEU A 126 -5.96 8.14 5.59
C LEU A 126 -4.45 8.32 5.56
N LEU A 127 -3.88 8.51 4.37
CA LEU A 127 -2.45 8.67 4.17
C LEU A 127 -2.14 10.14 3.92
N ASP A 128 -0.96 10.56 4.36
CA ASP A 128 -0.45 11.89 4.01
C ASP A 128 -0.16 12.00 2.51
N GLU A 129 0.06 13.20 1.97
CA GLU A 129 0.32 13.44 0.53
C GLU A 129 1.49 12.59 -0.02
N VAL A 130 2.42 12.22 0.87
CA VAL A 130 3.58 11.36 0.62
C VAL A 130 3.22 9.86 0.52
N GLY A 131 1.97 9.47 0.75
CA GLY A 131 1.54 8.08 0.74
C GLY A 131 1.98 7.27 1.96
N CYS A 132 2.49 7.96 2.99
CA CYS A 132 2.93 7.36 4.23
C CYS A 132 1.79 7.36 5.26
N ALA A 133 1.71 6.28 6.03
CA ALA A 133 0.81 6.25 7.18
C ALA A 133 1.17 7.39 8.14
N ILE A 134 0.16 7.94 8.81
CA ILE A 134 0.33 9.00 9.81
C ILE A 134 1.42 8.54 10.79
N ALA A 135 2.47 9.37 10.94
CA ALA A 135 3.69 9.03 11.69
C ALA A 135 3.42 8.52 13.12
N GLY A 136 2.23 8.77 13.66
CA GLY A 136 1.73 8.21 14.93
C GLY A 136 1.10 6.81 14.87
N THR A 137 1.35 5.99 13.83
CA THR A 137 0.78 4.63 13.66
C THR A 137 1.85 3.60 13.27
N THR A 138 1.75 2.35 13.74
CA THR A 138 2.71 1.25 13.44
C THR A 138 2.67 0.70 12.02
N LEU A 139 2.04 1.41 11.10
CA LEU A 139 1.89 0.99 9.71
C LEU A 139 3.19 1.19 8.94
N GLY A 140 3.58 0.16 8.19
CA GLY A 140 4.77 0.18 7.35
C GLY A 140 4.71 1.27 6.29
N VAL A 141 5.78 2.04 6.19
CA VAL A 141 6.00 3.08 5.18
C VAL A 141 6.99 2.57 4.16
N ARG A 142 6.70 2.76 2.87
CA ARG A 142 7.62 2.45 1.76
C ARG A 142 7.94 3.73 1.00
N SER A 143 9.22 4.03 0.81
CA SER A 143 9.66 5.11 -0.06
C SER A 143 9.28 4.85 -1.51
N ALA A 144 9.20 5.90 -2.32
CA ALA A 144 9.21 5.71 -3.77
C ALA A 144 10.54 5.06 -4.21
N SER A 145 10.51 4.38 -5.35
CA SER A 145 11.73 3.77 -5.92
C SER A 145 12.52 4.80 -6.71
N ARG A 146 13.85 4.79 -6.55
CA ARG A 146 14.79 5.52 -7.40
C ARG A 146 15.60 4.53 -8.22
N GLN A 147 15.73 4.75 -9.53
CA GLN A 147 16.58 3.91 -10.36
C GLN A 147 18.05 4.29 -10.12
N VAL A 148 18.87 3.29 -9.81
CA VAL A 148 20.33 3.42 -9.63
C VAL A 148 21.02 2.43 -10.55
N ARG A 149 22.28 2.70 -10.93
CA ARG A 149 23.06 1.74 -11.73
C ARG A 149 23.68 0.69 -10.81
N SER A 150 23.57 -0.58 -11.18
CA SER A 150 24.28 -1.68 -10.54
C SER A 150 25.78 -1.61 -10.87
N PRO A 151 26.65 -2.36 -10.15
CA PRO A 151 28.06 -2.51 -10.51
C PRO A 151 28.28 -3.06 -11.94
N THR A 152 27.28 -3.76 -12.47
CA THR A 152 27.24 -4.29 -13.85
C THR A 152 26.63 -3.33 -14.86
N GLY A 153 26.27 -2.10 -14.47
CA GLY A 153 25.75 -1.04 -15.33
C GLY A 153 24.24 -1.06 -15.61
N HIS A 154 23.49 -2.01 -15.04
CA HIS A 154 22.03 -2.11 -15.22
C HIS A 154 21.28 -1.17 -14.29
N LEU A 155 20.15 -0.63 -14.75
CA LEU A 155 19.26 0.17 -13.90
C LEU A 155 18.45 -0.75 -12.98
N VAL A 156 18.62 -0.56 -11.69
CA VAL A 156 17.98 -1.32 -10.61
C VAL A 156 17.22 -0.38 -9.68
N PRO A 157 15.99 -0.72 -9.27
CA PRO A 157 15.22 0.12 -8.36
C PRO A 157 15.73 -0.02 -6.91
N ALA A 158 16.15 1.11 -6.34
CA ALA A 158 16.45 1.29 -4.92
C ALA A 158 15.24 1.87 -4.18
N HIS A 159 14.91 1.31 -3.02
CA HIS A 159 13.85 1.80 -2.14
C HIS A 159 14.11 1.40 -0.69
N ALA A 160 13.48 2.11 0.24
CA ALA A 160 13.49 1.79 1.65
C ALA A 160 12.06 1.57 2.17
N VAL A 161 11.94 0.76 3.21
CA VAL A 161 10.73 0.50 3.97
C VAL A 161 11.07 0.65 5.44
N PHE A 162 10.22 1.27 6.22
CA PHE A 162 10.29 1.11 7.68
C PHE A 162 8.94 0.72 8.24
N ASP A 163 8.96 -0.05 9.32
CA ASP A 163 7.78 -0.37 10.12
C ASP A 163 7.96 0.16 11.55
N GLY A 164 7.21 -0.36 12.51
CA GLY A 164 7.32 0.05 13.90
C GLY A 164 8.66 -0.30 14.56
N GLU A 165 9.40 -1.24 14.00
CA GLU A 165 10.58 -1.85 14.62
C GLU A 165 11.84 -1.71 13.77
N TRP A 166 11.71 -1.80 12.44
CA TRP A 166 12.83 -1.95 11.52
C TRP A 166 12.74 -0.99 10.34
N LEU A 167 13.87 -0.40 9.99
CA LEU A 167 14.14 0.24 8.70
C LEU A 167 14.93 -0.75 7.84
N ARG A 168 14.41 -1.06 6.65
CA ARG A 168 15.01 -1.97 5.67
C ARG A 168 15.16 -1.25 4.34
N TRP A 169 16.27 -1.45 3.65
CA TRP A 169 16.46 -0.91 2.31
C TRP A 169 16.96 -1.96 1.35
N HIS A 170 16.55 -1.81 0.10
CA HIS A 170 16.78 -2.80 -0.93
C HIS A 170 17.13 -2.11 -2.24
N VAL A 171 18.21 -2.56 -2.87
CA VAL A 171 18.50 -2.32 -4.28
C VAL A 171 18.16 -3.62 -5.02
N SER A 172 16.99 -3.65 -5.69
CA SER A 172 16.47 -4.87 -6.30
C SER A 172 17.11 -5.12 -7.67
N THR A 173 17.71 -6.30 -7.87
CA THR A 173 18.32 -6.73 -9.14
C THR A 173 17.32 -7.32 -10.15
N GLY A 174 16.01 -7.07 -10.00
CA GLY A 174 14.95 -7.54 -10.90
C GLY A 174 14.01 -8.57 -10.26
N SER A 175 12.95 -8.94 -10.98
CA SER A 175 11.85 -9.77 -10.47
C SER A 175 12.17 -11.27 -10.40
N SER A 176 13.30 -11.73 -10.93
CA SER A 176 13.63 -13.15 -11.05
C SER A 176 14.67 -13.65 -10.04
N HIS A 177 15.51 -12.80 -9.44
CA HIS A 177 16.55 -13.20 -8.47
C HIS A 177 16.60 -12.21 -7.29
N PRO A 178 16.29 -12.63 -6.05
CA PRO A 178 16.31 -11.75 -4.87
C PRO A 178 17.72 -11.68 -4.23
N ASP A 179 18.77 -11.47 -5.03
CA ASP A 179 20.08 -11.11 -4.47
C ASP A 179 19.98 -9.67 -3.98
N THR A 180 19.66 -9.55 -2.70
CA THR A 180 19.25 -8.32 -2.05
C THR A 180 20.50 -7.58 -1.60
N PHE A 181 21.00 -6.65 -2.41
CA PHE A 181 21.96 -5.65 -1.90
C PHE A 181 21.18 -4.66 -1.05
N GLY A 182 21.10 -4.96 0.24
CA GLY A 182 20.29 -4.24 1.20
C GLY A 182 20.78 -4.45 2.62
N GLY A 183 20.21 -3.69 3.54
CA GLY A 183 20.47 -3.83 4.96
C GLY A 183 19.21 -3.55 5.77
N GLU A 184 19.31 -3.85 7.05
CA GLU A 184 18.29 -3.49 8.03
C GLU A 184 18.93 -2.78 9.23
N LEU A 185 18.11 -1.95 9.86
CA LEU A 185 18.48 -1.14 11.00
C LEU A 185 17.28 -1.05 11.96
N PRO A 186 17.44 -1.40 13.24
CA PRO A 186 16.39 -1.16 14.23
C PRO A 186 16.03 0.32 14.30
N MET A 187 14.75 0.64 14.28
CA MET A 187 14.25 2.01 14.40
C MET A 187 14.70 2.67 15.72
N ALA A 188 14.87 1.88 16.78
CA ALA A 188 15.32 2.34 18.09
C ALA A 188 16.79 2.79 18.12
N GLU A 189 17.61 2.39 17.15
CA GLU A 189 19.03 2.79 17.06
C GLU A 189 19.23 4.10 16.30
N ILE A 190 18.17 4.62 15.65
CA ILE A 190 18.24 5.82 14.85
C ILE A 190 18.18 7.04 15.78
N ILE A 191 19.18 7.91 15.67
CA ILE A 191 19.31 9.13 16.48
C ILE A 191 18.90 10.35 15.67
N ASP A 192 19.21 10.35 14.38
CA ASP A 192 19.03 11.53 13.53
C ASP A 192 18.81 11.12 12.07
N VAL A 193 18.03 11.93 11.35
CA VAL A 193 17.63 11.69 9.96
C VAL A 193 17.61 13.02 9.21
N TRP A 194 18.35 13.11 8.10
CA TRP A 194 18.35 14.29 7.24
C TRP A 194 18.54 13.91 5.77
N VAL A 195 18.37 14.88 4.86
CA VAL A 195 18.72 14.71 3.45
C VAL A 195 20.06 15.37 3.18
N ALA A 196 20.93 14.66 2.46
CA ALA A 196 22.21 15.19 1.99
C ALA A 196 22.40 14.85 0.51
N GLU A 197 23.37 15.50 -0.12
CA GLU A 197 23.87 15.08 -1.43
C GLU A 197 24.81 13.89 -1.25
N ALA A 198 24.60 12.82 -2.01
CA ALA A 198 25.48 11.65 -1.97
C ALA A 198 26.92 12.05 -2.30
N SER A 199 27.85 11.58 -1.47
CA SER A 199 29.29 11.84 -1.64
C SER A 199 29.93 11.01 -2.77
N GLY A 200 29.23 9.98 -3.26
CA GLY A 200 29.68 9.07 -4.32
C GLY A 200 28.56 8.66 -5.29
N GLU A 201 28.83 7.65 -6.11
CA GLU A 201 27.82 7.10 -7.02
C GLU A 201 26.83 6.18 -6.26
N PRO A 202 25.51 6.33 -6.45
CA PRO A 202 24.83 7.29 -7.34
C PRO A 202 24.72 8.70 -6.72
N GLY A 203 25.17 9.72 -7.46
CA GLY A 203 25.10 11.12 -7.03
C GLY A 203 23.68 11.64 -6.87
N GLY A 204 23.50 12.76 -6.16
CA GLY A 204 22.21 13.42 -5.91
C GLY A 204 21.63 13.12 -4.52
N PRO A 205 20.40 13.54 -4.24
CA PRO A 205 19.90 13.56 -2.87
C PRO A 205 19.61 12.16 -2.31
N VAL A 206 20.09 11.91 -1.09
CA VAL A 206 19.94 10.67 -0.33
C VAL A 206 19.45 10.97 1.08
N VAL A 207 18.73 10.01 1.67
CA VAL A 207 18.30 10.11 3.07
C VAL A 207 19.39 9.52 3.94
N VAL A 208 19.99 10.34 4.79
CA VAL A 208 21.04 9.92 5.70
C VAL A 208 20.44 9.61 7.05
N VAL A 209 20.76 8.43 7.57
CA VAL A 209 20.29 7.91 8.85
C VAL A 209 21.51 7.71 9.75
N ARG A 210 21.55 8.39 10.88
CA ARG A 210 22.66 8.29 11.86
C ARG A 210 22.26 7.43 13.04
N THR A 211 23.16 6.53 13.40
CA THR A 211 23.14 5.74 14.64
C THR A 211 24.37 6.09 15.48
N HIS A 212 24.49 5.48 16.66
CA HIS A 212 25.68 5.65 17.51
C HIS A 212 26.95 5.09 16.86
N GLU A 213 26.81 4.04 16.04
CA GLU A 213 27.93 3.29 15.49
C GLU A 213 28.27 3.68 14.05
N ARG A 214 27.27 4.11 13.28
CA ARG A 214 27.43 4.33 11.83
C ARG A 214 26.46 5.36 11.28
N THR A 215 26.79 5.83 10.08
CA THR A 215 25.89 6.64 9.25
C THR A 215 25.56 5.83 7.99
N VAL A 216 24.28 5.74 7.65
CA VAL A 216 23.77 4.99 6.49
C VAL A 216 23.14 5.96 5.50
N GLU A 217 23.58 5.91 4.24
CA GLU A 217 22.99 6.67 3.14
C GLU A 217 21.96 5.81 2.39
N LEU A 218 20.72 6.26 2.35
CA LEU A 218 19.61 5.58 1.68
C LEU A 218 19.27 6.26 0.36
N VAL A 219 19.38 5.49 -0.71
CA VAL A 219 18.97 5.94 -2.04
C VAL A 219 17.50 5.60 -2.26
N VAL A 220 16.64 6.61 -2.20
CA VAL A 220 15.18 6.49 -2.32
C VAL A 220 14.61 7.51 -3.29
N GLY A 221 13.42 7.24 -3.83
CA GLY A 221 12.63 8.24 -4.54
C GLY A 221 11.96 9.20 -3.55
N HIS A 222 11.93 10.49 -3.89
CA HIS A 222 11.42 11.56 -3.02
C HIS A 222 12.07 11.59 -1.62
N PRO A 223 13.40 11.84 -1.54
CA PRO A 223 14.15 11.72 -0.29
C PRO A 223 13.68 12.67 0.83
N HIS A 224 13.32 13.91 0.52
CA HIS A 224 12.81 14.86 1.52
C HIS A 224 11.54 14.38 2.21
N ASP A 225 10.62 13.84 1.42
CA ASP A 225 9.34 13.38 1.94
C ASP A 225 9.52 12.15 2.83
N PHE A 226 10.35 11.19 2.38
CA PHE A 226 10.67 10.01 3.17
C PHE A 226 11.42 10.34 4.46
N ALA A 227 12.41 11.23 4.41
CA ALA A 227 13.17 11.69 5.58
C ALA A 227 12.27 12.36 6.61
N THR A 228 11.32 13.20 6.17
CA THR A 228 10.38 13.89 7.06
C THR A 228 9.50 12.91 7.83
N VAL A 229 9.01 11.86 7.16
CA VAL A 229 8.17 10.83 7.80
C VAL A 229 9.01 9.96 8.75
N LEU A 230 10.22 9.58 8.34
CA LEU A 230 11.13 8.78 9.16
C LEU A 230 11.60 9.53 10.42
N ASP A 231 12.03 10.80 10.29
CA ASP A 231 12.42 11.65 11.43
C ASP A 231 11.27 11.77 12.44
N ARG A 232 10.06 12.08 11.95
CA ARG A 232 8.89 12.18 12.81
C ARG A 232 8.59 10.87 13.53
N ARG A 233 8.81 9.73 12.88
CA ARG A 233 8.61 8.39 13.48
C ARG A 233 9.63 8.10 14.57
N VAL A 234 10.91 8.37 14.32
CA VAL A 234 12.00 8.18 15.27
C VAL A 234 11.78 9.05 16.52
N ARG A 235 11.41 10.32 16.35
CA ARG A 235 11.09 11.20 17.48
C ARG A 235 9.94 10.68 18.33
N LEU A 236 8.91 10.11 17.71
CA LEU A 236 7.77 9.53 18.43
C LEU A 236 8.17 8.25 19.19
N LEU A 237 9.02 7.39 18.63
CA LEU A 237 9.52 6.20 19.34
C LEU A 237 10.36 6.57 20.57
N GLY A 238 11.04 7.72 20.55
CA GLY A 238 11.77 8.24 21.71
C GLY A 238 10.88 8.76 22.85
N GLN A 239 9.55 8.82 22.68
CA GLN A 239 8.63 9.29 23.72
C GLN A 239 8.19 8.13 24.65
N PRO A 240 7.99 8.39 25.96
CA PRO A 240 7.46 7.39 26.88
C PRO A 240 6.07 6.89 26.45
N GLY A 241 5.86 5.57 26.41
CA GLY A 241 4.55 4.96 26.05
C GLY A 241 4.46 4.37 24.64
N TRP A 242 5.56 4.34 23.89
CA TRP A 242 5.65 3.82 22.53
C TRP A 242 6.34 2.45 22.36
N SER A 243 6.96 1.92 23.42
CA SER A 243 7.67 0.63 23.44
C SER A 243 6.75 -0.55 23.66
#